data_AF-V7ATS6-F1
#
_entry.id   AF-V7ATS6-F1
#
_cell.length_a   1.000
_cell.length_b   1.000
_cell.length_c   1.000
_cell.angle_alpha   90.00
_cell.angle_beta   90.00
_cell.angle_gamma   90.00
#
_symmetry.space_group_name_H-M   'P 1'
#
loop_
_entity.id
_entity.type
_entity.pdbx_description
1 polymer ?
#
loop_
_entity_poly.entity_id
_entity_poly.type
_entity_poly.pdbx_seq_one_letter_code
_entity_poly.pdbx_strand_id
1 'polypeptide(L)'
;YPYVAAYQLTCLWPLDPSSTATNTSSTVVVFLRETYLNGTLLLQPDSSPFTAPTLSLPLHCFSSKTQLVCDSISTIITMSNSEHKIITGHAGYVLEDVPHLSHYIPHLTTYPNPLQDNPSYSVVKQHAVDVEDTVAHKIVVHKNSPRGTHFRRAGPRQKVYFGSEDVHASIVTCGGLCPGVNTLIREVVCGLYHMYGVQQVQGIEGGYRGFYSRNIIPLTPKAVNDIHKRGGTILGTSQGEGSNDTSKIVDSIQDRGINQVYILGGDGTQRGASVIFEEIRRRGLKVSVVGIPESVDNDIPVIDKSFGFDTAVEEAQRAINAAHVEAESTENGIGVVKLMGRNSGFISMYATLASRDVDCCLIPESPFYLEGPGGLFEFIRKRLTENGHMVIVIAEGAGQELISETLSATNMKDASGNKLLQDVGLWLSQKIKDHFTESQKMAITLKYIDPTYMIRAVPSIASDNVYCTLLAQSAVHGAMAGYTGFAVGAINGKHAYIPFHLINEDEKKVVITDRMWARLLSSTNQPSFLNPIDITNKTAPTQHHTSKGKALSPH
;
A
#
# COMPACT_ATOMS: atom_id res chain seq x y z
N TYR A 1 -39.07 -1.25 -7.56
CA TYR A 1 -38.39 -0.26 -6.69
C TYR A 1 -38.51 1.09 -7.37
N PRO A 2 -39.20 2.10 -6.80
CA PRO A 2 -39.25 3.41 -7.41
C PRO A 2 -37.85 4.06 -7.30
N TYR A 3 -37.40 4.67 -8.39
CA TYR A 3 -36.16 5.43 -8.44
C TYR A 3 -36.30 6.68 -7.57
N VAL A 4 -35.38 6.88 -6.63
CA VAL A 4 -35.26 8.13 -5.86
C VAL A 4 -34.11 8.91 -6.46
N ALA A 5 -34.41 10.03 -7.12
CA ALA A 5 -33.41 10.96 -7.66
C ALA A 5 -33.29 12.18 -6.74
N ALA A 6 -32.06 12.61 -6.45
CA ALA A 6 -31.80 13.83 -5.68
C ALA A 6 -31.69 15.01 -6.65
N TYR A 7 -32.53 16.04 -6.45
CA TYR A 7 -32.52 17.27 -7.25
C TYR A 7 -31.98 18.44 -6.44
N GLN A 8 -31.10 19.23 -7.03
CA GLN A 8 -30.58 20.47 -6.43
C GLN A 8 -31.35 21.67 -7.02
N LEU A 9 -32.22 22.28 -6.22
CA LEU A 9 -32.98 23.48 -6.60
C LEU A 9 -32.40 24.70 -5.90
N THR A 10 -31.99 25.70 -6.67
CA THR A 10 -31.52 27.00 -6.15
C THR A 10 -32.70 27.96 -6.10
N CYS A 11 -33.23 28.25 -4.92
CA CYS A 11 -34.27 29.28 -4.75
C CYS A 11 -33.63 30.67 -4.66
N LEU A 12 -33.96 31.56 -5.60
CA LEU A 12 -33.68 32.99 -5.51
C LEU A 12 -34.88 33.68 -4.84
N TRP A 13 -34.68 34.26 -3.66
CA TRP A 13 -35.67 35.14 -3.04
C TRP A 13 -35.46 36.58 -3.52
N PRO A 14 -36.52 37.37 -3.79
CA PRO A 14 -36.36 38.79 -4.09
C PRO A 14 -35.90 39.56 -2.85
N LEU A 15 -34.86 40.39 -3.02
CA LEU A 15 -34.19 41.17 -1.97
C LEU A 15 -35.03 42.40 -1.54
N ASP A 16 -35.11 42.63 -0.24
CA ASP A 16 -35.52 43.90 0.38
C ASP A 16 -34.33 44.89 0.35
N PRO A 17 -34.44 46.13 -0.18
CA PRO A 17 -33.28 46.97 -0.48
C PRO A 17 -32.52 47.59 0.72
N SER A 18 -32.87 47.27 1.97
CA SER A 18 -32.33 47.99 3.15
C SER A 18 -31.54 47.16 4.16
N SER A 19 -30.98 45.99 3.80
CA SER A 19 -30.15 45.21 4.74
C SER A 19 -28.70 45.02 4.25
N THR A 20 -27.74 45.47 5.04
CA THR A 20 -26.30 45.22 4.88
C THR A 20 -25.87 44.00 5.71
N ALA A 21 -26.32 42.82 5.31
CA ALA A 21 -25.89 41.55 5.90
C ALA A 21 -25.36 40.59 4.82
N THR A 22 -24.22 39.98 5.11
CA THR A 22 -23.46 39.06 4.26
C THR A 22 -24.27 37.84 3.81
N ASN A 23 -24.27 37.57 2.50
CA ASN A 23 -24.91 36.42 1.85
C ASN A 23 -24.48 35.06 2.44
N THR A 24 -25.41 34.32 3.03
CA THR A 24 -25.28 32.88 3.28
C THR A 24 -26.21 32.09 2.33
N SER A 25 -25.64 31.43 1.32
CA SER A 25 -26.40 30.47 0.49
C SER A 25 -26.65 29.21 1.31
N SER A 26 -27.91 28.89 1.60
CA SER A 26 -28.28 27.61 2.22
C SER A 26 -28.80 26.65 1.14
N THR A 27 -28.10 25.53 0.93
CA THR A 27 -28.54 24.45 0.03
C THR A 27 -29.49 23.54 0.80
N VAL A 28 -30.74 23.42 0.35
CA VAL A 28 -31.71 22.46 0.88
C VAL A 28 -31.85 21.31 -0.11
N VAL A 29 -31.62 20.08 0.36
CA VAL A 29 -31.83 18.86 -0.45
C VAL A 29 -33.25 18.37 -0.17
N VAL A 30 -34.08 18.26 -1.21
CA VAL A 30 -35.46 17.74 -1.13
C VAL A 30 -35.53 16.44 -1.92
N PHE A 31 -36.08 15.39 -1.31
CA PHE A 31 -36.35 14.12 -1.97
C PHE A 31 -37.74 14.17 -2.62
N LEU A 32 -37.79 14.04 -3.95
CA LEU A 32 -39.03 14.00 -4.73
C LEU A 32 -39.22 12.61 -5.31
N ARG A 33 -40.46 12.13 -5.30
CA ARG A 33 -40.83 10.87 -5.95
C ARG A 33 -41.24 11.15 -7.39
N GLU A 34 -40.59 10.47 -8.33
CA GLU A 34 -40.91 10.56 -9.76
C GLU A 34 -42.00 9.57 -10.13
N THR A 35 -43.04 10.06 -10.81
CA THR A 35 -44.08 9.21 -11.42
C THR A 35 -44.34 9.66 -12.85
N TYR A 36 -44.28 8.73 -13.81
CA TYR A 36 -44.61 9.00 -15.21
C TYR A 36 -46.04 8.56 -15.51
N LEU A 37 -46.86 9.48 -16.00
CA LEU A 37 -48.24 9.23 -16.41
C LEU A 37 -48.49 9.91 -17.76
N ASN A 38 -48.90 9.14 -18.78
CA ASN A 38 -49.18 9.62 -20.14
C ASN A 38 -48.09 10.55 -20.72
N GLY A 39 -46.82 10.12 -20.62
CA GLY A 39 -45.69 10.87 -21.19
C GLY A 39 -45.30 12.14 -20.45
N THR A 40 -45.92 12.43 -19.30
CA THR A 40 -45.62 13.60 -18.46
C THR A 40 -44.98 13.16 -17.15
N LEU A 41 -43.86 13.79 -16.77
CA LEU A 41 -43.19 13.56 -15.49
C LEU A 41 -43.89 14.38 -14.38
N LEU A 42 -44.38 13.70 -13.35
CA LEU A 42 -44.93 14.31 -12.15
C LEU A 42 -43.95 14.14 -10.97
N LEU A 43 -43.59 15.24 -10.33
CA LEU A 43 -42.73 15.29 -9.14
C LEU A 43 -43.59 15.60 -7.91
N GLN A 44 -43.60 14.70 -6.92
CA GLN A 44 -44.32 14.89 -5.66
C GLN A 44 -43.36 14.89 -4.45
N PRO A 45 -43.51 15.81 -3.48
CA PRO A 45 -42.75 15.79 -2.23
C PRO A 45 -43.15 14.60 -1.37
N ASP A 46 -42.16 13.87 -0.85
CA ASP A 46 -42.40 12.69 -0.02
C ASP A 46 -42.81 13.13 1.40
N SER A 47 -44.09 12.99 1.74
CA SER A 47 -44.64 13.41 3.04
C SER A 47 -44.70 12.22 4.01
N SER A 48 -43.70 12.08 4.89
CA SER A 48 -43.80 11.27 6.11
C SER A 48 -43.28 12.06 7.33
N PRO A 49 -44.06 12.20 8.42
CA PRO A 49 -43.76 13.10 9.53
C PRO A 49 -42.89 12.41 10.61
N PHE A 50 -41.77 13.03 10.98
CA PHE A 50 -41.11 12.76 12.27
C PHE A 50 -41.67 13.72 13.32
N THR A 51 -42.59 13.22 14.15
CA THR A 51 -43.04 13.86 15.38
C THR A 51 -41.91 13.85 16.42
N ALA A 52 -41.43 15.03 16.81
CA ALA A 52 -40.64 15.24 18.03
C ALA A 52 -41.58 15.41 19.24
N PRO A 53 -41.29 14.85 20.43
CA PRO A 53 -42.04 15.19 21.62
C PRO A 53 -41.53 16.53 22.19
N THR A 54 -42.39 17.53 22.13
CA THR A 54 -42.27 18.79 22.89
C THR A 54 -42.56 18.49 24.36
N LEU A 55 -41.55 18.57 25.23
CA LEU A 55 -41.75 18.63 26.67
C LEU A 55 -41.63 20.09 27.12
N SER A 56 -42.77 20.67 27.47
CA SER A 56 -42.89 21.97 28.12
C SER A 56 -42.58 21.85 29.61
N LEU A 57 -41.66 22.67 30.13
CA LEU A 57 -41.52 22.92 31.56
C LEU A 57 -41.65 24.43 31.85
N PRO A 58 -42.32 24.83 32.95
CA PRO A 58 -42.57 26.23 33.27
C PRO A 58 -41.34 26.90 33.92
N LEU A 59 -41.19 28.20 33.66
CA LEU A 59 -40.34 29.10 34.42
C LEU A 59 -40.90 29.31 35.83
N HIS A 60 -40.16 28.88 36.87
CA HIS A 60 -40.01 29.63 38.12
C HIS A 60 -38.84 29.09 38.98
N CYS A 61 -38.01 30.03 39.43
CA CYS A 61 -37.12 30.06 40.61
C CYS A 61 -36.65 28.74 41.24
N PHE A 62 -35.33 28.53 41.31
CA PHE A 62 -34.62 28.45 42.60
C PHE A 62 -33.09 28.60 42.40
N SER A 63 -32.50 29.44 43.25
CA SER A 63 -31.07 29.62 43.46
C SER A 63 -30.48 28.38 44.16
N SER A 64 -29.35 27.84 43.69
CA SER A 64 -28.18 27.55 44.54
C SER A 64 -27.03 26.94 43.74
N LYS A 65 -25.83 27.44 44.05
CA LYS A 65 -24.49 26.93 43.72
C LYS A 65 -24.40 25.42 43.50
N THR A 66 -23.91 24.98 42.35
CA THR A 66 -23.14 23.74 42.26
C THR A 66 -22.04 23.88 41.21
N GLN A 67 -20.83 23.59 41.66
CA GLN A 67 -19.54 23.75 41.02
C GLN A 67 -19.35 22.57 40.05
N LEU A 68 -19.25 22.84 38.74
CA LEU A 68 -18.85 21.81 37.76
C LEU A 68 -17.36 21.51 37.97
N VAL A 69 -17.09 20.34 38.53
CA VAL A 69 -15.77 19.72 38.56
C VAL A 69 -15.48 19.18 37.15
N CYS A 70 -14.39 19.66 36.55
CA CYS A 70 -13.80 19.03 35.37
C CYS A 70 -13.21 17.68 35.79
N ASP A 71 -13.87 16.58 35.42
CA ASP A 71 -13.28 15.25 35.51
C ASP A 71 -12.26 15.09 34.38
N SER A 72 -11.00 15.15 34.80
CA SER A 72 -9.81 14.80 34.04
C SER A 72 -9.89 13.38 33.48
N ILE A 73 -9.78 13.26 32.16
CA ILE A 73 -9.61 11.99 31.44
C ILE A 73 -8.26 11.38 31.86
N SER A 74 -8.31 10.25 32.54
CA SER A 74 -7.14 9.43 32.88
C SER A 74 -6.76 8.54 31.69
N THR A 75 -5.89 9.04 30.82
CA THR A 75 -5.20 8.23 29.82
C THR A 75 -4.25 7.26 30.54
N ILE A 76 -4.54 5.96 30.50
CA ILE A 76 -3.62 4.94 31.01
C ILE A 76 -2.53 4.75 29.94
N ILE A 77 -1.36 5.35 30.18
CA ILE A 77 -0.14 5.09 29.42
C ILE A 77 0.61 3.97 30.14
N THR A 78 0.48 2.72 29.68
CA THR A 78 1.40 1.65 30.07
C THR A 78 2.70 1.83 29.27
N MET A 79 3.80 2.18 29.95
CA MET A 79 5.14 2.21 29.35
C MET A 79 5.99 1.11 29.96
N SER A 80 6.31 0.09 29.15
CA SER A 80 7.37 -0.87 29.42
C SER A 80 8.49 -0.70 28.38
N ASN A 81 9.74 -0.85 28.82
CA ASN A 81 10.96 -0.63 28.04
C ASN A 81 11.03 -1.62 26.86
N SER A 82 10.51 -1.20 25.70
CA SER A 82 10.54 -1.79 24.33
C SER A 82 9.17 -1.82 23.65
N GLU A 83 8.08 -1.42 24.31
CA GLU A 83 6.72 -1.63 23.78
C GLU A 83 6.29 -0.60 22.72
N HIS A 84 5.59 -1.13 21.71
CA HIS A 84 4.91 -0.38 20.64
C HIS A 84 3.94 0.66 21.23
N LYS A 85 3.81 1.82 20.57
CA LYS A 85 2.95 2.91 21.07
C LYS A 85 1.49 2.65 20.70
N ILE A 86 0.80 1.90 21.55
CA ILE A 86 -0.62 1.57 21.38
C ILE A 86 -1.46 2.48 22.27
N ILE A 87 -2.41 3.21 21.68
CA ILE A 87 -3.38 4.04 22.41
C ILE A 87 -4.76 3.43 22.24
N THR A 88 -5.44 3.10 23.34
CA THR A 88 -6.80 2.55 23.30
C THR A 88 -7.84 3.63 23.60
N GLY A 89 -9.02 3.47 23.02
CA GLY A 89 -10.15 4.39 23.18
C GLY A 89 -11.49 3.66 23.27
N HIS A 90 -12.58 4.44 23.35
CA HIS A 90 -13.92 3.89 23.43
C HIS A 90 -14.29 3.00 22.23
N ALA A 91 -15.23 2.08 22.45
CA ALA A 91 -15.74 1.16 21.42
C ALA A 91 -14.65 0.33 20.70
N GLY A 92 -13.58 -0.05 21.44
CA GLY A 92 -12.50 -0.87 20.92
C GLY A 92 -11.67 -0.16 19.84
N TYR A 93 -11.56 1.16 19.93
CA TYR A 93 -10.61 1.95 19.16
C TYR A 93 -9.19 1.65 19.62
N VAL A 94 -8.29 1.37 18.69
CA VAL A 94 -6.86 1.13 18.94
C VAL A 94 -6.07 1.95 17.94
N LEU A 95 -5.25 2.87 18.40
CA LEU A 95 -4.32 3.62 17.57
C LEU A 95 -2.92 3.02 17.73
N GLU A 96 -2.45 2.39 16.66
CA GLU A 96 -1.07 1.95 16.48
C GLU A 96 -0.26 3.17 16.03
N ASP A 97 0.30 3.88 17.02
CA ASP A 97 0.93 5.17 16.79
C ASP A 97 2.42 5.05 16.48
N VAL A 98 2.95 6.08 15.81
CA VAL A 98 4.36 6.18 15.45
C VAL A 98 5.17 6.96 16.49
N PRO A 99 6.46 6.65 16.64
CA PRO A 99 7.35 7.44 17.48
C PRO A 99 7.50 8.89 17.01
N HIS A 100 7.81 9.76 17.96
CA HIS A 100 8.05 11.18 17.76
C HIS A 100 9.27 11.58 18.60
N LEU A 101 10.12 12.47 18.08
CA LEU A 101 11.37 12.87 18.72
C LEU A 101 11.15 13.38 20.15
N SER A 102 10.04 14.09 20.40
CA SER A 102 9.71 14.63 21.74
C SER A 102 9.43 13.58 22.79
N HIS A 103 9.24 12.31 22.41
CA HIS A 103 9.05 11.24 23.39
C HIS A 103 10.36 10.85 24.10
N TYR A 104 11.52 11.10 23.48
CA TYR A 104 12.82 10.68 24.02
C TYR A 104 13.91 11.76 23.97
N ILE A 105 13.62 12.92 23.37
CA ILE A 105 14.50 14.11 23.43
C ILE A 105 13.75 15.22 24.18
N PRO A 106 14.19 15.60 25.39
CA PRO A 106 13.55 16.66 26.16
C PRO A 106 13.84 18.04 25.56
N HIS A 107 12.92 18.98 25.77
CA HIS A 107 13.07 20.40 25.41
C HIS A 107 13.39 20.67 23.93
N LEU A 108 12.81 19.89 23.00
CA LEU A 108 12.95 20.15 21.57
C LEU A 108 12.38 21.51 21.17
N THR A 109 13.19 22.29 20.46
CA THR A 109 12.76 23.51 19.78
C THR A 109 11.70 23.18 18.72
N THR A 110 10.66 24.01 18.67
CA THR A 110 9.61 23.94 17.64
C THR A 110 9.61 25.22 16.83
N TYR A 111 9.28 25.12 15.55
CA TYR A 111 9.23 26.22 14.60
C TYR A 111 7.83 26.28 13.97
N PRO A 112 7.35 27.46 13.55
CA PRO A 112 6.18 27.53 12.67
C PRO A 112 6.45 26.77 11.38
N ASN A 113 5.44 26.11 10.82
CA ASN A 113 5.61 25.40 9.56
C ASN A 113 5.79 26.40 8.40
N PRO A 114 6.89 26.35 7.62
CA PRO A 114 7.10 27.22 6.46
C PRO A 114 5.98 27.19 5.41
N LEU A 115 5.17 26.12 5.41
CA LEU A 115 4.00 26.01 4.55
C LEU A 115 2.92 27.07 4.80
N GLN A 116 2.89 27.69 5.99
CA GLN A 116 1.96 28.78 6.28
C GLN A 116 2.14 29.95 5.32
N ASP A 117 3.38 30.21 4.90
CA ASP A 117 3.75 31.29 3.98
C ASP A 117 3.92 30.80 2.54
N ASN A 118 3.70 29.52 2.26
CA ASN A 118 3.91 28.94 0.94
C ASN A 118 2.73 29.28 -0.01
N PRO A 119 2.99 29.89 -1.18
CA PRO A 119 1.93 30.29 -2.12
C PRO A 119 1.02 29.15 -2.58
N SER A 120 1.54 27.91 -2.66
CA SER A 120 0.75 26.74 -3.07
C SER A 120 -0.22 26.28 -1.99
N TYR A 121 0.09 26.55 -0.72
CA TYR A 121 -0.73 26.14 0.42
C TYR A 121 -1.61 27.26 0.97
N SER A 122 -1.33 28.53 0.63
CA SER A 122 -2.14 29.69 1.04
C SER A 122 -3.59 29.65 0.53
N VAL A 123 -3.83 28.95 -0.58
CA VAL A 123 -5.18 28.74 -1.15
C VAL A 123 -6.00 27.73 -0.31
N VAL A 124 -5.34 26.87 0.45
CA VAL A 124 -6.00 25.82 1.24
C VAL A 124 -6.39 26.39 2.62
N LYS A 125 -7.70 26.63 2.83
CA LYS A 125 -8.25 27.18 4.09
C LYS A 125 -7.80 26.44 5.36
N GLN A 126 -7.56 25.13 5.25
CA GLN A 126 -7.00 24.28 6.31
C GLN A 126 -5.92 23.38 5.67
N HIS A 127 -4.68 23.88 5.63
CA HIS A 127 -3.57 23.09 5.09
C HIS A 127 -3.04 22.06 6.09
N ALA A 128 -3.03 22.38 7.39
CA ALA A 128 -2.50 21.49 8.42
C ALA A 128 -3.48 20.38 8.81
N VAL A 129 -2.95 19.18 8.99
CA VAL A 129 -3.64 18.02 9.54
C VAL A 129 -3.61 18.09 11.06
N ASP A 130 -4.75 17.82 11.69
CA ASP A 130 -4.86 17.78 13.15
C ASP A 130 -3.98 16.66 13.72
N VAL A 131 -3.40 16.88 14.90
CA VAL A 131 -2.57 15.87 15.53
C VAL A 131 -3.38 14.63 15.89
N GLU A 132 -4.67 14.78 16.22
CA GLU A 132 -5.58 13.68 16.61
C GLU A 132 -6.25 12.99 15.40
N ASP A 133 -6.03 13.46 14.17
CA ASP A 133 -6.59 12.83 12.98
C ASP A 133 -6.01 11.42 12.79
N THR A 134 -6.90 10.43 12.69
CA THR A 134 -6.52 9.04 12.42
C THR A 134 -7.26 8.44 11.23
N VAL A 135 -6.62 7.46 10.61
CA VAL A 135 -7.12 6.69 9.46
C VAL A 135 -7.45 5.29 9.94
N ALA A 136 -8.72 4.89 9.79
CA ALA A 136 -9.16 3.55 10.15
C ALA A 136 -8.56 2.51 9.20
N HIS A 137 -8.03 1.41 9.74
CA HIS A 137 -7.57 0.27 8.94
C HIS A 137 -8.78 -0.47 8.33
N LYS A 138 -9.81 -0.72 9.13
CA LYS A 138 -11.03 -1.41 8.71
C LYS A 138 -12.20 -0.42 8.66
N ILE A 139 -12.67 -0.12 7.45
CA ILE A 139 -13.81 0.80 7.24
C ILE A 139 -15.16 0.08 7.10
N VAL A 140 -15.14 -1.23 6.79
CA VAL A 140 -16.35 -2.06 6.74
C VAL A 140 -16.49 -2.82 8.07
N VAL A 141 -17.40 -2.35 8.92
CA VAL A 141 -17.62 -2.87 10.27
C VAL A 141 -19.11 -3.05 10.56
N HIS A 142 -19.44 -3.93 11.51
CA HIS A 142 -20.81 -4.06 12.00
C HIS A 142 -21.11 -2.97 13.04
N LYS A 143 -22.39 -2.63 13.20
CA LYS A 143 -22.84 -1.55 14.10
C LYS A 143 -22.27 -1.67 15.52
N ASN A 144 -22.15 -2.89 16.03
CA ASN A 144 -21.73 -3.18 17.40
C ASN A 144 -20.33 -3.83 17.49
N SER A 145 -19.58 -3.93 16.38
CA SER A 145 -18.23 -4.46 16.42
C SER A 145 -17.24 -3.39 16.88
N PRO A 146 -16.09 -3.77 17.47
CA PRO A 146 -15.00 -2.85 17.75
C PRO A 146 -14.62 -2.02 16.53
N ARG A 147 -14.24 -0.75 16.75
CA ARG A 147 -13.71 0.13 15.71
C ARG A 147 -12.38 -0.39 15.16
N GLY A 148 -11.60 -1.06 15.99
CA GLY A 148 -10.37 -1.73 15.60
C GLY A 148 -9.21 -0.75 15.46
N THR A 149 -8.25 -1.14 14.63
CA THR A 149 -6.97 -0.44 14.47
C THR A 149 -7.08 0.80 13.60
N HIS A 150 -6.42 1.86 14.03
CA HIS A 150 -6.28 3.15 13.40
C HIS A 150 -4.81 3.54 13.34
N PHE A 151 -4.47 4.39 12.38
CA PHE A 151 -3.12 4.91 12.15
C PHE A 151 -3.14 6.43 12.11
N ARG A 152 -2.02 7.06 12.47
CA ARG A 152 -1.96 8.52 12.45
C ARG A 152 -2.00 9.06 11.03
N ARG A 153 -2.87 10.03 10.75
CA ARG A 153 -3.01 10.61 9.41
C ARG A 153 -1.75 11.37 9.01
N ALA A 154 -1.24 11.09 7.82
CA ALA A 154 -0.09 11.80 7.26
C ALA A 154 -0.49 13.18 6.74
N GLY A 155 0.45 14.13 6.79
CA GLY A 155 0.28 15.46 6.23
C GLY A 155 0.99 16.55 7.03
N PRO A 156 0.98 17.80 6.55
CA PRO A 156 1.68 18.89 7.20
C PRO A 156 1.07 19.19 8.58
N ARG A 157 1.92 19.55 9.54
CA ARG A 157 1.51 19.97 10.89
C ARG A 157 1.65 21.49 11.05
N GLN A 158 0.99 22.07 12.04
CA GLN A 158 1.12 23.51 12.32
C GLN A 158 2.53 23.90 12.79
N LYS A 159 3.20 22.98 13.51
CA LYS A 159 4.57 23.17 14.00
C LYS A 159 5.47 22.07 13.44
N VAL A 160 6.72 22.44 13.21
CA VAL A 160 7.80 21.52 12.80
C VAL A 160 8.89 21.49 13.86
N TYR A 161 9.70 20.44 13.87
CA TYR A 161 10.76 20.19 14.87
C TYR A 161 12.17 20.31 14.28
N PHE A 162 12.26 20.63 12.99
CA PHE A 162 13.48 20.93 12.27
C PHE A 162 13.36 22.32 11.63
N GLY A 163 14.33 23.19 11.91
CA GLY A 163 14.53 24.43 11.16
C GLY A 163 15.08 24.11 9.77
N SER A 164 14.61 24.82 8.76
CA SER A 164 14.93 24.54 7.34
C SER A 164 16.44 24.55 7.05
N GLU A 165 17.15 25.48 7.68
CA GLU A 165 18.59 25.70 7.61
C GLU A 165 19.41 24.61 8.33
N ASP A 166 18.81 23.95 9.32
CA ASP A 166 19.45 22.93 10.13
C ASP A 166 19.31 21.53 9.50
N VAL A 167 18.41 21.34 8.53
CA VAL A 167 18.15 20.02 7.96
C VAL A 167 19.29 19.59 7.03
N HIS A 168 19.84 18.41 7.32
CA HIS A 168 20.70 17.66 6.42
C HIS A 168 20.03 16.31 6.13
N ALA A 169 19.42 16.21 4.96
CA ALA A 169 18.65 15.05 4.55
C ALA A 169 19.46 14.10 3.68
N SER A 170 19.33 12.80 3.92
CA SER A 170 19.86 11.75 3.04
C SER A 170 18.75 10.87 2.48
N ILE A 171 18.90 10.45 1.21
CA ILE A 171 18.01 9.51 0.54
C ILE A 171 18.82 8.29 0.14
N VAL A 172 18.32 7.09 0.40
CA VAL A 172 18.95 5.82 0.01
C VAL A 172 17.93 4.89 -0.64
N THR A 173 18.34 4.19 -1.70
CA THR A 173 17.54 3.15 -2.36
C THR A 173 18.23 1.79 -2.24
N CYS A 174 17.49 0.79 -1.78
CA CYS A 174 17.98 -0.57 -1.54
C CYS A 174 17.03 -1.61 -2.15
N GLY A 175 17.55 -2.79 -2.50
CA GLY A 175 16.77 -3.89 -3.03
C GLY A 175 16.68 -3.91 -4.56
N GLY A 176 15.66 -4.59 -5.08
CA GLY A 176 15.45 -4.66 -6.52
C GLY A 176 14.90 -3.35 -7.10
N LEU A 177 14.75 -3.27 -8.42
CA LEU A 177 14.16 -2.08 -9.05
C LEU A 177 12.63 -2.17 -9.09
N CYS A 178 11.98 -1.02 -8.98
CA CYS A 178 10.55 -0.85 -9.18
C CYS A 178 10.30 0.45 -9.97
N PRO A 179 9.31 0.50 -10.88
CA PRO A 179 8.91 1.76 -11.50
C PRO A 179 8.53 2.81 -10.45
N GLY A 180 9.01 4.04 -10.63
CA GLY A 180 8.69 5.18 -9.74
C GLY A 180 9.72 5.51 -8.66
N VAL A 181 10.79 4.71 -8.50
CA VAL A 181 11.87 5.03 -7.54
C VAL A 181 12.50 6.40 -7.80
N ASN A 182 12.84 6.71 -9.06
CA ASN A 182 13.34 8.04 -9.44
C ASN A 182 12.30 9.15 -9.19
N THR A 183 11.01 8.87 -9.40
CA THR A 183 9.94 9.82 -9.10
C THR A 183 9.92 10.13 -7.61
N LEU A 184 9.97 9.12 -6.74
CA LEU A 184 10.06 9.33 -5.28
C LEU A 184 11.28 10.17 -4.88
N ILE A 185 12.48 9.85 -5.39
CA ILE A 185 13.69 10.64 -5.11
C ILE A 185 13.47 12.11 -5.48
N ARG A 186 12.93 12.36 -6.68
CA ARG A 186 12.61 13.72 -7.15
C ARG A 186 11.64 14.41 -6.22
N GLU A 187 10.53 13.78 -5.87
CA GLU A 187 9.47 14.41 -5.09
C GLU A 187 9.89 14.66 -3.64
N VAL A 188 10.75 13.83 -3.04
CA VAL A 188 11.34 14.10 -1.72
C VAL A 188 12.26 15.32 -1.79
N VAL A 189 13.16 15.38 -2.78
CA VAL A 189 14.09 16.52 -2.97
C VAL A 189 13.32 17.81 -3.23
N CYS A 190 12.37 17.80 -4.16
CA CYS A 190 11.53 18.95 -4.48
C CYS A 190 10.63 19.35 -3.31
N GLY A 191 10.10 18.39 -2.56
CA GLY A 191 9.30 18.66 -1.37
C GLY A 191 10.10 19.35 -0.27
N LEU A 192 11.28 18.82 0.07
CA LEU A 192 12.19 19.43 1.03
C LEU A 192 12.59 20.85 0.61
N TYR A 193 12.94 21.04 -0.67
CA TYR A 193 13.42 22.33 -1.17
C TYR A 193 12.29 23.37 -1.31
N HIS A 194 11.22 23.06 -2.04
CA HIS A 194 10.18 24.04 -2.38
C HIS A 194 9.13 24.25 -1.29
N MET A 195 8.84 23.23 -0.48
CA MET A 195 7.85 23.37 0.61
C MET A 195 8.50 23.84 1.91
N TYR A 196 9.71 23.35 2.19
CA TYR A 196 10.36 23.55 3.48
C TYR A 196 11.66 24.35 3.42
N GLY A 197 12.14 24.78 2.24
CA GLY A 197 13.34 25.61 2.13
C GLY A 197 14.65 24.88 2.46
N VAL A 198 14.63 23.54 2.55
CA VAL A 198 15.81 22.72 2.88
C VAL A 198 16.75 22.66 1.68
N GLN A 199 18.01 23.03 1.88
CA GLN A 199 19.01 23.09 0.80
C GLN A 199 20.02 21.94 0.81
N GLN A 200 20.22 21.27 1.95
CA GLN A 200 21.21 20.21 2.10
C GLN A 200 20.56 18.84 1.97
N VAL A 201 20.39 18.38 0.72
CA VAL A 201 19.89 17.03 0.41
C VAL A 201 20.95 16.25 -0.36
N GLN A 202 21.19 15.01 0.04
CA GLN A 202 22.17 14.12 -0.59
C GLN A 202 21.60 12.72 -0.80
N GLY A 203 22.04 12.06 -1.85
CA GLY A 203 21.80 10.65 -2.12
C GLY A 203 22.95 9.80 -1.59
N ILE A 204 22.62 8.64 -1.05
CA ILE A 204 23.57 7.60 -0.65
C ILE A 204 23.65 6.58 -1.78
N GLU A 205 24.85 6.39 -2.34
CA GLU A 205 25.02 5.55 -3.52
C GLU A 205 25.13 4.06 -3.16
N GLY A 206 24.46 3.19 -3.92
CA GLY A 206 24.65 1.74 -3.81
C GLY A 206 24.03 1.12 -2.55
N GLY A 207 22.89 1.64 -2.09
CA GLY A 207 22.16 1.14 -0.92
C GLY A 207 22.86 1.38 0.41
N TYR A 208 22.64 0.52 1.41
CA TYR A 208 23.19 0.72 2.76
C TYR A 208 24.72 0.79 2.81
N ARG A 209 25.40 0.10 1.89
CA ARG A 209 26.86 0.18 1.77
C ARG A 209 27.38 1.60 1.56
N GLY A 210 26.60 2.45 0.90
CA GLY A 210 26.95 3.84 0.65
C GLY A 210 27.19 4.67 1.90
N PHE A 211 26.61 4.29 3.05
CA PHE A 211 26.83 5.00 4.29
C PHE A 211 28.28 4.92 4.76
N TYR A 212 28.94 3.77 4.63
CA TYR A 212 30.32 3.59 5.11
C TYR A 212 31.38 3.65 4.00
N SER A 213 31.01 3.55 2.71
CA SER A 213 31.93 3.89 1.61
C SER A 213 32.12 5.40 1.41
N ARG A 214 31.28 6.23 2.06
CA ARG A 214 31.26 7.70 1.93
C ARG A 214 30.96 8.18 0.50
N ASN A 215 30.29 7.36 -0.32
CA ASN A 215 29.84 7.76 -1.65
C ASN A 215 28.52 8.54 -1.55
N ILE A 216 28.55 9.80 -1.97
CA ILE A 216 27.42 10.72 -1.84
C ILE A 216 27.17 11.45 -3.15
N ILE A 217 25.89 11.67 -3.46
CA ILE A 217 25.46 12.40 -4.65
C ILE A 217 24.69 13.64 -4.17
N PRO A 218 25.16 14.87 -4.41
CA PRO A 218 24.38 16.07 -4.09
C PRO A 218 23.05 16.08 -4.87
N LEU A 219 21.93 16.24 -4.17
CA LEU A 219 20.60 16.27 -4.78
C LEU A 219 20.01 17.68 -4.69
N THR A 220 19.80 18.28 -5.85
CA THR A 220 19.16 19.60 -6.00
C THR A 220 17.97 19.48 -6.93
N PRO A 221 16.98 20.39 -6.90
CA PRO A 221 15.86 20.39 -7.85
C PRO A 221 16.32 20.30 -9.30
N LYS A 222 17.43 20.96 -9.64
CA LYS A 222 18.05 20.89 -10.96
C LYS A 222 18.60 19.50 -11.28
N ALA A 223 19.27 18.85 -10.33
CA ALA A 223 19.82 17.50 -10.52
C ALA A 223 18.72 16.43 -10.69
N VAL A 224 17.55 16.61 -10.06
CA VAL A 224 16.45 15.65 -10.10
C VAL A 224 15.35 16.01 -11.13
N ASN A 225 15.51 17.07 -11.91
CA ASN A 225 14.43 17.65 -12.72
C ASN A 225 13.71 16.61 -13.60
N ASP A 226 14.48 15.79 -14.32
CA ASP A 226 13.97 14.87 -15.35
C ASP A 226 14.09 13.38 -14.98
N ILE A 227 14.54 13.05 -13.76
CA ILE A 227 14.81 11.65 -13.41
C ILE A 227 13.54 10.80 -13.37
N HIS A 228 12.38 11.40 -13.09
CA HIS A 228 11.05 10.76 -13.12
C HIS A 228 10.68 10.19 -14.50
N LYS A 229 11.32 10.66 -15.58
CA LYS A 229 11.10 10.15 -16.95
C LYS A 229 11.89 8.87 -17.24
N ARG A 230 12.72 8.41 -16.30
CA ARG A 230 13.60 7.26 -16.44
C ARG A 230 13.23 6.21 -15.40
N GLY A 231 13.22 4.94 -15.80
CA GLY A 231 13.15 3.84 -14.84
C GLY A 231 14.45 3.66 -14.04
N GLY A 232 14.43 2.72 -13.10
CA GLY A 232 15.53 2.46 -12.18
C GLY A 232 15.72 3.55 -11.12
N THR A 233 16.95 3.68 -10.62
CA THR A 233 17.35 4.66 -9.59
C THR A 233 18.65 5.35 -10.00
N ILE A 234 18.71 6.68 -9.87
CA ILE A 234 19.95 7.46 -10.08
C ILE A 234 21.00 7.23 -8.98
N LEU A 235 20.62 6.67 -7.84
CA LEU A 235 21.51 6.41 -6.70
C LEU A 235 22.19 5.04 -6.79
N GLY A 236 21.82 4.22 -7.78
CA GLY A 236 22.10 2.79 -7.75
C GLY A 236 21.39 2.09 -6.58
N THR A 237 21.48 0.77 -6.56
CA THR A 237 20.90 -0.05 -5.48
C THR A 237 21.80 -1.23 -5.18
N SER A 238 21.64 -1.83 -4.00
CA SER A 238 22.30 -3.07 -3.61
C SER A 238 21.31 -4.00 -2.91
N GLN A 239 21.52 -5.30 -3.04
CA GLN A 239 20.71 -6.33 -2.40
C GLN A 239 21.33 -6.74 -1.07
N GLY A 240 20.67 -6.47 0.06
CA GLY A 240 20.96 -7.04 1.38
C GLY A 240 22.34 -6.72 2.01
N GLU A 241 23.30 -6.23 1.23
CA GLU A 241 24.66 -5.95 1.68
C GLU A 241 24.70 -4.67 2.53
N GLY A 242 25.10 -4.81 3.78
CA GLY A 242 25.36 -3.68 4.70
C GLY A 242 24.24 -3.35 5.68
N SER A 243 23.05 -3.94 5.58
CA SER A 243 21.97 -3.73 6.58
C SER A 243 22.38 -4.18 7.99
N ASN A 244 23.26 -5.18 8.08
CA ASN A 244 23.76 -5.73 9.34
C ASN A 244 24.80 -4.83 10.03
N ASP A 245 25.31 -3.81 9.33
CA ASP A 245 26.32 -2.88 9.85
C ASP A 245 25.67 -1.64 10.49
N THR A 246 24.61 -1.83 11.29
CA THR A 246 23.81 -0.74 11.88
C THR A 246 24.67 0.31 12.58
N SER A 247 25.65 -0.10 13.40
CA SER A 247 26.54 0.85 14.08
C SER A 247 27.27 1.73 13.07
N LYS A 248 27.86 1.17 12.02
CA LYS A 248 28.60 1.95 11.01
C LYS A 248 27.69 2.92 10.26
N ILE A 249 26.44 2.51 9.98
CA ILE A 249 25.45 3.38 9.35
C ILE A 249 25.12 4.56 10.27
N VAL A 250 24.84 4.30 11.55
CA VAL A 250 24.51 5.37 12.52
C VAL A 250 25.71 6.25 12.85
N ASP A 251 26.93 5.68 12.89
CA ASP A 251 28.18 6.44 13.01
C ASP A 251 28.33 7.39 11.81
N SER A 252 28.08 6.93 10.59
CA SER A 252 28.11 7.77 9.38
C SER A 252 27.04 8.87 9.40
N ILE A 253 25.82 8.55 9.85
CA ILE A 253 24.74 9.54 10.03
C ILE A 253 25.20 10.65 10.98
N GLN A 254 25.77 10.27 12.12
CA GLN A 254 26.24 11.19 13.15
C GLN A 254 27.45 12.03 12.68
N ASP A 255 28.48 11.38 12.14
CA ASP A 255 29.71 12.02 11.64
C ASP A 255 29.44 13.06 10.55
N ARG A 256 28.39 12.83 9.75
CA ARG A 256 28.01 13.70 8.64
C ARG A 256 26.97 14.75 9.02
N GLY A 257 26.47 14.73 10.25
CA GLY A 257 25.42 15.65 10.69
C GLY A 257 24.04 15.39 10.07
N ILE A 258 23.81 14.20 9.52
CA ILE A 258 22.53 13.84 8.89
C ILE A 258 21.46 13.75 9.96
N ASN A 259 20.36 14.48 9.77
CA ASN A 259 19.24 14.52 10.73
C ASN A 259 17.89 14.12 10.13
N GLN A 260 17.85 13.80 8.83
CA GLN A 260 16.73 13.11 8.19
C GLN A 260 17.25 12.05 7.24
N VAL A 261 16.70 10.84 7.33
CA VAL A 261 17.07 9.70 6.47
C VAL A 261 15.82 9.11 5.85
N TYR A 262 15.75 9.15 4.52
CA TYR A 262 14.66 8.60 3.72
C TYR A 262 15.13 7.30 3.08
N ILE A 263 14.53 6.17 3.49
CA ILE A 263 14.96 4.83 3.13
C ILE A 263 13.90 4.19 2.23
N LEU A 264 14.24 4.03 0.96
CA LEU A 264 13.38 3.43 -0.07
C LEU A 264 13.83 1.98 -0.30
N GLY A 265 12.89 1.04 -0.23
CA GLY A 265 13.16 -0.36 -0.53
C GLY A 265 12.14 -1.32 0.10
N GLY A 266 12.26 -2.60 -0.24
CA GLY A 266 11.34 -3.65 0.24
C GLY A 266 11.58 -4.14 1.67
N ASP A 267 10.97 -5.26 2.04
CA ASP A 267 10.93 -5.80 3.41
C ASP A 267 12.31 -5.82 4.11
N GLY A 268 13.33 -6.43 3.48
CA GLY A 268 14.68 -6.48 4.07
C GLY A 268 15.28 -5.08 4.33
N THR A 269 14.90 -4.09 3.52
CA THR A 269 15.29 -2.69 3.71
C THR A 269 14.51 -2.06 4.87
N GLN A 270 13.21 -2.30 4.97
CA GLN A 270 12.39 -1.76 6.07
C GLN A 270 12.76 -2.38 7.43
N ARG A 271 13.19 -3.64 7.46
CA ARG A 271 13.83 -4.25 8.64
C ARG A 271 15.12 -3.52 9.03
N GLY A 272 15.98 -3.23 8.05
CA GLY A 272 17.18 -2.41 8.26
C GLY A 272 16.85 -1.02 8.82
N ALA A 273 15.84 -0.35 8.26
CA ALA A 273 15.36 0.95 8.72
C ALA A 273 14.89 0.91 10.19
N SER A 274 14.18 -0.15 10.57
CA SER A 274 13.75 -0.36 11.96
C SER A 274 14.93 -0.47 12.93
N VAL A 275 15.96 -1.25 12.58
CA VAL A 275 17.14 -1.42 13.44
C VAL A 275 17.97 -0.13 13.51
N ILE A 276 18.10 0.60 12.39
CA ILE A 276 18.73 1.93 12.36
C ILE A 276 18.00 2.92 13.27
N PHE A 277 16.67 2.94 13.21
CA PHE A 277 15.84 3.78 14.08
C PHE A 277 16.05 3.46 15.55
N GLU A 278 16.04 2.17 15.91
CA GLU A 278 16.25 1.74 17.29
C GLU A 278 17.62 2.17 17.84
N GLU A 279 18.67 2.06 17.03
CA GLU A 279 20.02 2.50 17.43
C GLU A 279 20.11 4.04 17.55
N ILE A 280 19.49 4.79 16.64
CA ILE A 280 19.36 6.26 16.74
C ILE A 280 18.62 6.66 18.02
N ARG A 281 17.53 5.98 18.34
CA ARG A 281 16.73 6.20 19.56
C ARG A 281 17.58 5.90 20.80
N ARG A 282 18.29 4.77 20.82
CA ARG A 282 19.19 4.36 21.91
C ARG A 282 20.29 5.41 22.17
N ARG A 283 20.82 6.02 21.11
CA ARG A 283 21.84 7.10 21.20
C ARG A 283 21.26 8.48 21.48
N GLY A 284 19.93 8.65 21.51
CA GLY A 284 19.28 9.93 21.76
C GLY A 284 19.52 10.98 20.65
N LEU A 285 19.76 10.53 19.42
CA LEU A 285 20.08 11.44 18.31
C LEU A 285 18.81 12.10 17.76
N LYS A 286 18.89 13.40 17.44
CA LYS A 286 17.81 14.15 16.78
C LYS A 286 17.79 13.83 15.27
N VAL A 287 17.43 12.59 14.94
CA VAL A 287 17.36 12.09 13.55
C VAL A 287 15.97 11.50 13.27
N SER A 288 15.35 11.93 12.17
CA SER A 288 14.14 11.30 11.65
C SER A 288 14.49 10.18 10.68
N VAL A 289 14.05 8.96 10.97
CA VAL A 289 14.18 7.80 10.07
C VAL A 289 12.81 7.53 9.45
N VAL A 290 12.74 7.65 8.13
CA VAL A 290 11.51 7.50 7.35
C VAL A 290 11.68 6.40 6.33
N GLY A 291 10.81 5.39 6.38
CA GLY A 291 10.74 4.36 5.36
C GLY A 291 9.69 4.65 4.30
N ILE A 292 10.02 4.35 3.05
CA ILE A 292 9.08 4.34 1.94
C ILE A 292 9.10 2.92 1.37
N PRO A 293 8.13 2.08 1.74
CA PRO A 293 8.17 0.66 1.43
C PRO A 293 7.95 0.43 -0.08
N GLU A 294 8.86 -0.33 -0.69
CA GLU A 294 8.83 -0.69 -2.11
C GLU A 294 8.54 -2.18 -2.27
N SER A 295 7.51 -2.50 -3.05
CA SER A 295 7.34 -3.85 -3.56
C SER A 295 6.50 -3.81 -4.82
N VAL A 296 7.05 -4.27 -5.94
CA VAL A 296 6.28 -4.36 -7.19
C VAL A 296 5.15 -5.38 -7.10
N ASP A 297 5.31 -6.40 -6.25
CA ASP A 297 4.33 -7.49 -6.06
C ASP A 297 3.09 -7.04 -5.28
N ASN A 298 3.09 -5.84 -4.70
CA ASN A 298 2.02 -5.29 -3.87
C ASN A 298 1.66 -6.19 -2.67
N ASP A 299 2.69 -6.71 -2.02
CA ASP A 299 2.62 -7.58 -0.84
C ASP A 299 2.91 -6.84 0.48
N ILE A 300 3.05 -5.51 0.46
CA ILE A 300 3.26 -4.74 1.68
C ILE A 300 1.96 -4.76 2.52
N PRO A 301 2.03 -5.18 3.81
CA PRO A 301 0.86 -5.23 4.68
C PRO A 301 0.36 -3.82 5.02
N VAL A 302 -0.87 -3.72 5.54
CA VAL A 302 -1.54 -2.49 5.98
C VAL A 302 -1.90 -1.50 4.85
N ILE A 303 -1.07 -1.36 3.82
CA ILE A 303 -1.29 -0.41 2.73
C ILE A 303 -2.18 -0.98 1.63
N ASP A 304 -3.00 -0.12 1.04
CA ASP A 304 -3.89 -0.45 -0.06
C ASP A 304 -3.10 -0.98 -1.26
N LYS A 305 -2.06 -0.24 -1.63
CA LYS A 305 -1.26 -0.46 -2.83
C LYS A 305 0.17 0.05 -2.66
N SER A 306 1.15 -0.66 -3.21
CA SER A 306 2.53 -0.19 -3.35
C SER A 306 2.73 0.63 -4.63
N PHE A 307 3.70 1.55 -4.65
CA PHE A 307 4.01 2.29 -5.88
C PHE A 307 4.69 1.38 -6.90
N GLY A 308 4.43 1.64 -8.18
CA GLY A 308 4.95 0.85 -9.30
C GLY A 308 4.12 -0.38 -9.64
N PHE A 309 3.14 -0.75 -8.79
CA PHE A 309 2.24 -1.87 -9.04
C PHE A 309 1.35 -1.64 -10.27
N ASP A 310 0.76 -0.45 -10.43
CA ASP A 310 -0.10 -0.19 -11.60
C ASP A 310 0.72 -0.21 -12.89
N THR A 311 1.92 0.38 -12.86
CA THR A 311 2.87 0.33 -13.97
C THR A 311 3.22 -1.13 -14.32
N ALA A 312 3.45 -1.97 -13.30
CA ALA A 312 3.77 -3.37 -13.53
C ALA A 312 2.61 -4.16 -14.14
N VAL A 313 1.38 -3.88 -13.70
CA VAL A 313 0.17 -4.46 -14.32
C VAL A 313 0.07 -4.01 -15.78
N GLU A 314 0.26 -2.72 -16.08
CA GLU A 314 0.19 -2.20 -17.45
C GLU A 314 1.25 -2.81 -18.38
N GLU A 315 2.50 -2.92 -17.93
CA GLU A 315 3.56 -3.56 -18.72
C GLU A 315 3.34 -5.07 -18.87
N ALA A 316 2.76 -5.74 -17.86
CA ALA A 316 2.37 -7.15 -17.97
C ALA A 316 1.31 -7.36 -19.07
N GLN A 317 0.39 -6.40 -19.28
CA GLN A 317 -0.57 -6.47 -20.39
C GLN A 317 0.12 -6.53 -21.75
N ARG A 318 1.20 -5.79 -21.96
CA ARG A 318 1.92 -5.80 -23.25
C ARG A 318 2.47 -7.19 -23.57
N ALA A 319 3.00 -7.88 -22.56
CA ALA A 319 3.48 -9.26 -22.70
C ALA A 319 2.33 -10.25 -22.94
N ILE A 320 1.22 -10.10 -22.22
CA ILE A 320 0.02 -10.92 -22.41
C ILE A 320 -0.55 -10.76 -23.81
N ASN A 321 -0.69 -9.53 -24.30
CA ASN A 321 -1.21 -9.25 -25.63
C ASN A 321 -0.31 -9.87 -26.72
N ALA A 322 1.01 -9.78 -26.56
CA ALA A 322 1.95 -10.44 -27.47
C ALA A 322 1.79 -11.97 -27.45
N ALA A 323 1.65 -12.57 -26.26
CA ALA A 323 1.41 -14.00 -26.12
C ALA A 323 0.07 -14.43 -26.75
N HIS A 324 -0.97 -13.62 -26.61
CA HIS A 324 -2.28 -13.87 -27.19
C HIS A 324 -2.22 -13.88 -28.72
N VAL A 325 -1.62 -12.84 -29.33
CA VAL A 325 -1.46 -12.75 -30.80
C VAL A 325 -0.66 -13.94 -31.32
N GLU A 326 0.43 -14.32 -30.66
CA GLU A 326 1.24 -15.48 -31.05
C GLU A 326 0.46 -16.80 -30.92
N ALA A 327 -0.33 -16.97 -29.86
CA ALA A 327 -1.14 -18.16 -29.64
C ALA A 327 -2.25 -18.29 -30.69
N GLU A 328 -2.97 -17.22 -30.99
CA GLU A 328 -4.05 -17.20 -32.00
C GLU A 328 -3.52 -17.43 -33.42
N SER A 329 -2.29 -17.02 -33.70
CA SER A 329 -1.67 -17.13 -35.03
C SER A 329 -1.23 -18.54 -35.42
N THR A 330 -1.40 -19.55 -34.54
CA THR A 330 -0.94 -20.92 -34.79
C THR A 330 -1.95 -21.96 -34.34
N GLU A 331 -2.01 -23.10 -35.04
CA GLU A 331 -2.89 -24.22 -34.64
C GLU A 331 -2.45 -24.78 -33.28
N ASN A 332 -3.41 -24.93 -32.36
CA ASN A 332 -3.18 -25.33 -30.98
C ASN A 332 -2.06 -24.50 -30.31
N GLY A 333 -2.11 -23.19 -30.53
CA GLY A 333 -1.12 -22.25 -30.01
C GLY A 333 -1.29 -22.02 -28.51
N ILE A 334 -0.19 -21.99 -27.77
CA ILE A 334 -0.16 -21.72 -26.33
C ILE A 334 0.83 -20.58 -26.04
N GLY A 335 0.33 -19.50 -25.48
CA GLY A 335 1.14 -18.40 -24.94
C GLY A 335 1.32 -18.54 -23.43
N VAL A 336 2.55 -18.76 -22.96
CA VAL A 336 2.86 -18.79 -21.52
C VAL A 336 3.60 -17.50 -21.14
N VAL A 337 3.04 -16.74 -20.21
CA VAL A 337 3.64 -15.50 -19.70
C VAL A 337 3.98 -15.68 -18.23
N LYS A 338 5.28 -15.65 -17.90
CA LYS A 338 5.71 -15.59 -16.50
C LYS A 338 5.65 -14.16 -16.01
N LEU A 339 5.03 -13.90 -14.88
CA LEU A 339 5.00 -12.60 -14.23
C LEU A 339 5.67 -12.64 -12.85
N MET A 340 5.98 -11.47 -12.34
CA MET A 340 6.43 -11.30 -10.95
C MET A 340 5.33 -11.69 -9.96
N GLY A 341 5.73 -11.99 -8.73
CA GLY A 341 4.86 -12.58 -7.71
C GLY A 341 5.55 -13.72 -7.01
N ARG A 342 6.59 -13.41 -6.23
CA ARG A 342 7.40 -14.42 -5.52
C ARG A 342 6.59 -15.14 -4.45
N ASN A 343 5.88 -14.37 -3.63
CA ASN A 343 5.07 -14.89 -2.52
C ASN A 343 3.58 -14.57 -2.67
N SER A 344 3.23 -13.62 -3.54
CA SER A 344 1.86 -13.21 -3.79
C SER A 344 1.55 -13.04 -5.28
N GLY A 345 0.30 -13.33 -5.66
CA GLY A 345 -0.15 -13.34 -7.04
C GLY A 345 -0.81 -12.06 -7.56
N PHE A 346 -0.62 -10.90 -6.92
CA PHE A 346 -1.42 -9.72 -7.25
C PHE A 346 -1.22 -9.21 -8.68
N ILE A 347 0.02 -9.15 -9.17
CA ILE A 347 0.28 -8.71 -10.55
C ILE A 347 -0.42 -9.65 -11.53
N SER A 348 -0.24 -10.97 -11.39
CA SER A 348 -0.90 -11.97 -12.24
C SER A 348 -2.42 -11.89 -12.19
N MET A 349 -3.01 -11.72 -10.99
CA MET A 349 -4.45 -11.59 -10.83
C MET A 349 -4.99 -10.32 -11.50
N TYR A 350 -4.37 -9.15 -11.25
CA TYR A 350 -4.82 -7.88 -11.82
C TYR A 350 -4.57 -7.81 -13.32
N ALA A 351 -3.43 -8.31 -13.81
CA ALA A 351 -3.13 -8.36 -15.23
C ALA A 351 -4.12 -9.29 -15.98
N THR A 352 -4.46 -10.44 -15.41
CA THR A 352 -5.49 -11.34 -15.96
C THR A 352 -6.85 -10.65 -16.06
N LEU A 353 -7.29 -9.99 -14.97
CA LEU A 353 -8.57 -9.28 -14.94
C LEU A 353 -8.61 -8.09 -15.91
N ALA A 354 -7.49 -7.41 -16.10
CA ALA A 354 -7.38 -6.26 -17.00
C ALA A 354 -7.37 -6.69 -18.48
N SER A 355 -6.66 -7.76 -18.84
CA SER A 355 -6.45 -8.15 -20.24
C SER A 355 -7.68 -8.80 -20.83
N ARG A 356 -8.33 -9.69 -20.07
CA ARG A 356 -9.42 -10.57 -20.54
C ARG A 356 -9.05 -11.58 -21.64
N ASP A 357 -7.79 -11.61 -22.09
CA ASP A 357 -7.30 -12.58 -23.07
C ASP A 357 -6.65 -13.81 -22.42
N VAL A 358 -6.56 -13.82 -21.09
CA VAL A 358 -5.93 -14.89 -20.31
C VAL A 358 -6.96 -15.98 -19.99
N ASP A 359 -6.63 -17.23 -20.34
CA ASP A 359 -7.48 -18.39 -20.06
C ASP A 359 -7.18 -19.05 -18.72
N CYS A 360 -5.93 -18.97 -18.25
CA CYS A 360 -5.51 -19.58 -17.01
C CYS A 360 -4.51 -18.68 -16.27
N CYS A 361 -4.82 -18.33 -15.03
CA CYS A 361 -3.94 -17.62 -14.12
C CYS A 361 -3.53 -18.54 -12.96
N LEU A 362 -2.22 -18.74 -12.81
CA LEU A 362 -1.61 -19.55 -11.77
C LEU A 362 -0.81 -18.65 -10.81
N ILE A 363 -1.11 -18.73 -9.51
CA ILE A 363 -0.54 -17.87 -8.46
C ILE A 363 -0.05 -18.71 -7.28
N PRO A 364 0.89 -18.22 -6.45
CA PRO A 364 1.42 -18.96 -5.30
C PRO A 364 0.34 -19.39 -4.29
N GLU A 365 -0.73 -18.59 -4.16
CA GLU A 365 -1.79 -18.83 -3.18
C GLU A 365 -2.80 -19.92 -3.62
N SER A 366 -2.82 -20.27 -4.90
CA SER A 366 -3.75 -21.24 -5.48
C SER A 366 -2.99 -22.47 -6.00
N PRO A 367 -2.82 -23.52 -5.17
CA PRO A 367 -2.25 -24.79 -5.59
C PRO A 367 -2.95 -25.38 -6.81
N PHE A 368 -2.19 -26.12 -7.62
CA PHE A 368 -2.68 -26.84 -8.77
C PHE A 368 -1.88 -28.12 -8.98
N TYR A 369 -2.40 -29.02 -9.81
CA TYR A 369 -1.73 -30.25 -10.21
C TYR A 369 -1.86 -30.42 -11.72
N LEU A 370 -0.90 -31.14 -12.32
CA LEU A 370 -0.79 -31.24 -13.78
C LEU A 370 -1.74 -32.29 -14.37
N GLU A 371 -1.74 -33.49 -13.80
CA GLU A 371 -2.38 -34.70 -14.37
C GLU A 371 -3.56 -35.22 -13.53
N GLY A 372 -4.51 -35.89 -14.18
CA GLY A 372 -5.68 -36.48 -13.55
C GLY A 372 -6.95 -35.63 -13.70
N PRO A 373 -8.12 -36.16 -13.27
CA PRO A 373 -9.40 -35.47 -13.44
C PRO A 373 -9.38 -34.09 -12.78
N GLY A 374 -9.75 -33.04 -13.52
CA GLY A 374 -9.73 -31.66 -13.05
C GLY A 374 -8.33 -30.99 -13.03
N GLY A 375 -7.31 -31.68 -13.52
CA GLY A 375 -5.93 -31.18 -13.59
C GLY A 375 -5.72 -30.15 -14.70
N LEU A 376 -4.57 -29.47 -14.64
CA LEU A 376 -4.22 -28.42 -15.59
C LEU A 376 -4.17 -28.92 -17.05
N PHE A 377 -3.65 -30.12 -17.31
CA PHE A 377 -3.57 -30.65 -18.68
C PHE A 377 -4.96 -30.96 -19.28
N GLU A 378 -5.92 -31.41 -18.47
CA GLU A 378 -7.30 -31.60 -18.93
C GLU A 378 -7.93 -30.26 -19.34
N PHE A 379 -7.71 -29.22 -18.53
CA PHE A 379 -8.20 -27.88 -18.84
C PHE A 379 -7.54 -27.30 -20.11
N ILE A 380 -6.22 -27.47 -20.28
CA ILE A 380 -5.51 -27.04 -21.50
C ILE A 380 -6.09 -27.74 -22.73
N ARG A 381 -6.28 -29.06 -22.69
CA ARG A 381 -6.87 -29.82 -23.80
C ARG A 381 -8.24 -29.29 -24.17
N LYS A 382 -9.09 -29.08 -23.16
CA LYS A 382 -10.45 -28.55 -23.36
C LYS A 382 -10.39 -27.21 -24.07
N ARG A 383 -9.56 -26.27 -23.61
CA ARG A 383 -9.43 -24.94 -24.22
C ARG A 383 -8.91 -24.99 -25.65
N LEU A 384 -7.88 -25.80 -25.91
CA LEU A 384 -7.37 -25.98 -27.28
C LEU A 384 -8.43 -26.57 -28.22
N THR A 385 -9.23 -27.53 -27.74
CA THR A 385 -10.31 -28.13 -28.54
C THR A 385 -11.45 -27.15 -28.83
N GLU A 386 -11.79 -26.30 -27.86
CA GLU A 386 -12.89 -25.33 -27.97
C GLU A 386 -12.50 -24.08 -28.77
N ASN A 387 -11.29 -23.55 -28.55
CA ASN A 387 -10.88 -22.22 -29.02
C ASN A 387 -9.69 -22.25 -29.99
N GLY A 388 -9.01 -23.39 -30.16
CA GLY A 388 -7.81 -23.52 -31.02
C GLY A 388 -6.53 -22.89 -30.46
N HIS A 389 -6.60 -22.12 -29.37
CA HIS A 389 -5.46 -21.48 -28.71
C HIS A 389 -5.71 -21.29 -27.21
N MET A 390 -4.66 -20.93 -26.47
CA MET A 390 -4.74 -20.64 -25.03
C MET A 390 -3.64 -19.67 -24.56
N VAL A 391 -3.96 -18.80 -23.60
CA VAL A 391 -2.98 -17.98 -22.88
C VAL A 391 -2.96 -18.34 -21.39
N ILE A 392 -1.75 -18.62 -20.88
CA ILE A 392 -1.49 -18.96 -19.48
C ILE A 392 -0.60 -17.88 -18.88
N VAL A 393 -1.08 -17.25 -17.80
CA VAL A 393 -0.27 -16.36 -16.94
C VAL A 393 0.14 -17.13 -15.70
N ILE A 394 1.43 -17.11 -15.38
CA ILE A 394 1.97 -17.78 -14.20
C ILE A 394 2.87 -16.83 -13.40
N ALA A 395 2.56 -16.63 -12.12
CA ALA A 395 3.46 -15.93 -11.20
C ALA A 395 4.69 -16.81 -10.91
N GLU A 396 5.87 -16.19 -10.79
CA GLU A 396 7.13 -16.90 -10.57
C GLU A 396 7.13 -17.81 -9.31
N GLY A 397 6.36 -17.46 -8.28
CA GLY A 397 6.22 -18.25 -7.06
C GLY A 397 5.23 -19.42 -7.14
N ALA A 398 4.42 -19.53 -8.20
CA ALA A 398 3.44 -20.60 -8.34
C ALA A 398 4.13 -21.95 -8.57
N GLY A 399 3.58 -23.05 -8.04
CA GLY A 399 4.01 -24.42 -8.37
C GLY A 399 5.44 -24.80 -7.99
N GLN A 400 6.12 -24.03 -7.13
CA GLN A 400 7.53 -24.28 -6.74
C GLN A 400 7.71 -25.62 -6.02
N GLU A 401 6.67 -26.11 -5.34
CA GLU A 401 6.56 -27.43 -4.75
C GLU A 401 6.63 -28.55 -5.81
N LEU A 402 5.90 -28.41 -6.91
CA LEU A 402 5.87 -29.38 -8.01
C LEU A 402 7.24 -29.50 -8.70
N ILE A 403 7.93 -28.37 -8.85
CA ILE A 403 9.28 -28.33 -9.40
C ILE A 403 10.25 -29.06 -8.47
N SER A 404 10.15 -28.81 -7.16
CA SER A 404 11.04 -29.39 -6.15
C SER A 404 10.90 -30.91 -6.03
N GLU A 405 9.70 -31.45 -6.25
CA GLU A 405 9.45 -32.90 -6.31
C GLU A 405 10.03 -33.54 -7.58
N THR A 406 10.04 -32.80 -8.69
CA THR A 406 10.50 -33.31 -10.00
C THR A 406 12.02 -33.22 -10.15
N LEU A 407 12.62 -32.15 -9.64
CA LEU A 407 14.03 -31.83 -9.76
C LEU A 407 14.58 -31.79 -8.33
N SER A 408 15.45 -32.74 -7.96
CA SER A 408 16.11 -32.81 -6.64
C SER A 408 16.80 -31.48 -6.29
N ALA A 409 16.03 -30.53 -5.76
CA ALA A 409 16.40 -29.12 -5.81
C ALA A 409 17.46 -28.79 -4.76
N THR A 410 18.52 -28.11 -5.18
CA THR A 410 19.50 -27.49 -4.29
C THR A 410 18.87 -26.26 -3.62
N ASN A 411 18.84 -26.24 -2.29
CA ASN A 411 18.36 -25.10 -1.48
C ASN A 411 19.36 -23.92 -1.54
N MET A 412 19.53 -23.33 -2.71
CA MET A 412 20.37 -22.14 -2.87
C MET A 412 19.64 -20.88 -2.38
N LYS A 413 20.38 -19.96 -1.77
CA LYS A 413 19.90 -18.66 -1.31
C LYS A 413 20.62 -17.54 -2.05
N ASP A 414 19.94 -16.40 -2.22
CA ASP A 414 20.55 -15.17 -2.72
C ASP A 414 21.41 -14.49 -1.64
N ALA A 415 22.11 -13.39 -2.00
CA ALA A 415 22.95 -12.61 -1.09
C ALA A 415 22.17 -11.99 0.09
N SER A 416 20.85 -11.84 -0.05
CA SER A 416 19.96 -11.34 1.00
C SER A 416 19.39 -12.46 1.88
N GLY A 417 19.72 -13.72 1.60
CA GLY A 417 19.26 -14.90 2.34
C GLY A 417 17.93 -15.48 1.88
N ASN A 418 17.33 -14.99 0.78
CA ASN A 418 16.06 -15.51 0.25
C ASN A 418 16.30 -16.78 -0.58
N LYS A 419 15.35 -17.71 -0.58
CA LYS A 419 15.39 -18.90 -1.44
C LYS A 419 15.37 -18.49 -2.92
N LEU A 420 16.28 -19.05 -3.72
CA LEU A 420 16.24 -18.89 -5.17
C LEU A 420 15.10 -19.75 -5.73
N LEU A 421 14.20 -19.10 -6.47
CA LEU A 421 13.11 -19.78 -7.16
C LEU A 421 13.62 -20.37 -8.48
N GLN A 422 13.05 -21.50 -8.87
CA GLN A 422 13.29 -22.07 -10.20
C GLN A 422 12.36 -21.42 -11.22
N ASP A 423 12.75 -21.41 -12.50
CA ASP A 423 11.91 -20.86 -13.56
C ASP A 423 10.70 -21.77 -13.83
N VAL A 424 9.59 -21.47 -13.15
CA VAL A 424 8.32 -22.19 -13.31
C VAL A 424 7.74 -22.02 -14.71
N GLY A 425 7.97 -20.89 -15.37
CA GLY A 425 7.44 -20.62 -16.71
C GLY A 425 8.08 -21.57 -17.73
N LEU A 426 9.40 -21.71 -17.68
CA LEU A 426 10.13 -22.65 -18.51
C LEU A 426 9.80 -24.11 -18.16
N TRP A 427 9.74 -24.45 -16.87
CA TRP A 427 9.40 -25.80 -16.41
C TRP A 427 8.00 -26.23 -16.88
N LEU A 428 6.99 -25.37 -16.68
CA LEU A 428 5.62 -25.65 -17.09
C LEU A 428 5.52 -25.78 -18.61
N SER A 429 6.22 -24.92 -19.34
CA SER A 429 6.28 -24.97 -20.81
C SER A 429 6.82 -26.32 -21.32
N GLN A 430 7.86 -26.86 -20.68
CA GLN A 430 8.41 -28.17 -21.02
C GLN A 430 7.40 -29.28 -20.71
N LYS A 431 6.80 -29.27 -19.51
CA LYS A 431 5.80 -30.27 -19.10
C LYS A 431 4.58 -30.32 -20.01
N ILE A 432 4.10 -29.17 -20.48
CA ILE A 432 3.01 -29.09 -21.46
C ILE A 432 3.45 -29.71 -22.80
N LYS A 433 4.65 -29.37 -23.31
CA LYS A 433 5.17 -29.95 -24.56
C LYS A 433 5.29 -31.46 -24.49
N ASP A 434 5.88 -31.99 -23.43
CA ASP A 434 6.07 -33.42 -23.22
C ASP A 434 4.72 -34.16 -23.18
N HIS A 435 3.76 -33.64 -22.40
CA HIS A 435 2.44 -34.26 -22.27
C HIS A 435 1.68 -34.32 -23.59
N PHE A 436 1.59 -33.21 -24.33
CA PHE A 436 0.76 -33.14 -25.53
C PHE A 436 1.43 -33.78 -26.75
N THR A 437 2.74 -33.61 -26.91
CA THR A 437 3.48 -34.15 -28.07
C THR A 437 3.74 -35.64 -27.90
N GLU A 438 4.26 -36.08 -26.75
CA GLU A 438 4.72 -37.45 -26.56
C GLU A 438 3.59 -38.38 -26.13
N SER A 439 2.79 -37.96 -25.15
CA SER A 439 1.77 -38.84 -24.56
C SER A 439 0.46 -38.84 -25.36
N GLN A 440 0.11 -37.72 -26.01
CA GLN A 440 -1.22 -37.50 -26.58
C GLN A 440 -1.21 -37.29 -28.09
N LYS A 441 -0.02 -37.20 -28.71
CA LYS A 441 0.18 -37.03 -30.17
C LYS A 441 -0.62 -35.86 -30.75
N MET A 442 -0.82 -34.81 -29.97
CA MET A 442 -1.43 -33.56 -30.38
C MET A 442 -0.31 -32.56 -30.66
N ALA A 443 -0.21 -32.08 -31.90
CA ALA A 443 0.73 -31.02 -32.23
C ALA A 443 0.30 -29.72 -31.57
N ILE A 444 1.21 -29.10 -30.82
CA ILE A 444 1.02 -27.79 -30.17
C ILE A 444 2.17 -26.86 -30.52
N THR A 445 1.89 -25.55 -30.59
CA THR A 445 2.92 -24.51 -30.74
C THR A 445 2.95 -23.65 -29.48
N LEU A 446 4.03 -23.73 -28.70
CA LEU A 446 4.12 -23.00 -27.43
C LEU A 446 5.18 -21.90 -27.48
N LYS A 447 4.77 -20.67 -27.11
CA LYS A 447 5.64 -19.52 -26.90
C LYS A 447 5.71 -19.16 -25.43
N TYR A 448 6.93 -18.97 -24.92
CA TYR A 448 7.18 -18.56 -23.55
C TYR A 448 7.72 -17.12 -23.53
N ILE A 449 7.12 -16.26 -22.71
CA ILE A 449 7.50 -14.87 -22.55
C ILE A 449 7.82 -14.58 -21.07
N ASP A 450 9.02 -14.06 -20.83
CA ASP A 450 9.45 -13.54 -19.54
C ASP A 450 9.76 -12.02 -19.64
N PRO A 451 8.80 -11.15 -19.31
CA PRO A 451 8.95 -9.71 -19.32
C PRO A 451 9.51 -9.14 -18.00
N THR A 452 9.98 -9.96 -17.04
CA THR A 452 10.30 -9.51 -15.67
C THR A 452 11.17 -8.25 -15.64
N TYR A 453 12.24 -8.16 -16.43
CA TYR A 453 13.10 -6.96 -16.43
C TYR A 453 12.51 -5.78 -17.20
N MET A 454 11.71 -6.05 -18.23
CA MET A 454 10.99 -5.01 -18.96
C MET A 454 9.97 -4.32 -18.05
N ILE A 455 9.29 -5.07 -17.19
CA ILE A 455 8.34 -4.55 -16.21
C ILE A 455 9.03 -3.66 -15.15
N ARG A 456 10.18 -4.08 -14.64
CA ARG A 456 10.84 -3.38 -13.51
C ARG A 456 11.62 -2.13 -13.91
N ALA A 457 12.10 -2.08 -15.15
CA ALA A 457 13.06 -1.07 -15.61
C ALA A 457 12.41 0.13 -16.32
N VAL A 458 11.09 0.13 -16.50
CA VAL A 458 10.38 1.24 -17.15
C VAL A 458 10.17 2.43 -16.21
N PRO A 459 9.97 3.64 -16.77
CA PRO A 459 9.41 4.75 -16.00
C PRO A 459 7.98 4.43 -15.53
N SER A 460 7.57 5.03 -14.41
CA SER A 460 6.21 4.87 -13.87
C SER A 460 5.18 5.64 -14.68
N ILE A 461 3.97 5.06 -14.78
CA ILE A 461 2.81 5.70 -15.42
C ILE A 461 2.24 6.83 -14.57
N ALA A 462 1.24 7.54 -15.10
CA ALA A 462 0.65 8.71 -14.46
C ALA A 462 0.07 8.43 -13.06
N SER A 463 -0.64 7.31 -12.86
CA SER A 463 -1.24 6.98 -11.56
C SER A 463 -0.17 6.74 -10.49
N ASP A 464 0.88 6.00 -10.82
CA ASP A 464 2.01 5.77 -9.93
C ASP A 464 2.81 7.05 -9.69
N ASN A 465 2.97 7.94 -10.67
CA ASN A 465 3.63 9.23 -10.46
C ASN A 465 2.88 10.11 -9.44
N VAL A 466 1.55 10.15 -9.53
CA VAL A 466 0.71 10.84 -8.54
C VAL A 466 0.90 10.18 -7.16
N TYR A 467 0.88 8.85 -7.10
CA TYR A 467 1.04 8.14 -5.83
C TYR A 467 2.42 8.37 -5.19
N CYS A 468 3.50 8.29 -5.97
CA CYS A 468 4.86 8.63 -5.53
C CYS A 468 4.94 10.06 -4.97
N THR A 469 4.27 11.01 -5.62
CA THR A 469 4.21 12.41 -5.15
C THR A 469 3.58 12.51 -3.77
N LEU A 470 2.42 11.86 -3.58
CA LEU A 470 1.71 11.88 -2.29
C LEU A 470 2.48 11.16 -1.17
N LEU A 471 3.15 10.05 -1.49
CA LEU A 471 4.01 9.33 -0.55
C LEU A 471 5.21 10.18 -0.12
N ALA A 472 5.92 10.78 -1.09
CA ALA A 472 7.08 11.62 -0.82
C ALA A 472 6.71 12.85 0.03
N GLN A 473 5.64 13.56 -0.33
CA GLN A 473 5.16 14.71 0.44
C GLN A 473 4.78 14.28 1.86
N SER A 474 4.04 13.18 2.02
CA SER A 474 3.65 12.65 3.32
C SER A 474 4.86 12.28 4.19
N ALA A 475 5.89 11.65 3.61
CA ALA A 475 7.16 11.36 4.27
C ALA A 475 7.88 12.63 4.73
N VAL A 476 8.03 13.63 3.85
CA VAL A 476 8.67 14.91 4.17
C VAL A 476 7.91 15.63 5.28
N HIS A 477 6.59 15.69 5.21
CA HIS A 477 5.76 16.29 6.25
C HIS A 477 5.96 15.62 7.61
N GLY A 478 6.04 14.29 7.62
CA GLY A 478 6.25 13.52 8.86
C GLY A 478 7.61 13.78 9.48
N ALA A 479 8.67 13.77 8.66
CA ALA A 479 10.04 14.05 9.09
C ALA A 479 10.16 15.46 9.66
N MET A 480 9.70 16.48 8.93
CA MET A 480 9.74 17.87 9.38
C MET A 480 8.93 18.07 10.67
N ALA A 481 7.79 17.38 10.79
CA ALA A 481 6.96 17.40 11.98
C ALA A 481 7.51 16.59 13.16
N GLY A 482 8.72 16.00 13.06
CA GLY A 482 9.38 15.32 14.18
C GLY A 482 8.94 13.87 14.41
N TYR A 483 8.11 13.30 13.53
CA TYR A 483 7.87 11.86 13.53
C TYR A 483 9.11 11.12 13.02
N THR A 484 9.29 9.90 13.50
CA THR A 484 10.47 9.06 13.18
C THR A 484 10.15 7.59 13.46
N GLY A 485 10.88 6.66 12.85
CA GLY A 485 10.61 5.23 13.05
C GLY A 485 9.31 4.78 12.38
N PHE A 486 8.96 5.40 11.24
CA PHE A 486 7.72 5.14 10.53
C PHE A 486 7.93 4.88 9.04
N ALA A 487 7.04 4.08 8.48
CA ALA A 487 6.78 3.97 7.05
C ALA A 487 5.56 4.81 6.66
N VAL A 488 5.47 5.17 5.38
CA VAL A 488 4.32 5.91 4.83
C VAL A 488 3.58 5.07 3.79
N GLY A 489 2.25 5.13 3.81
CA GLY A 489 1.41 4.41 2.84
C GLY A 489 -0.03 4.89 2.81
N ALA A 490 -0.75 4.57 1.74
CA ALA A 490 -2.19 4.78 1.64
C ALA A 490 -2.97 3.64 2.31
N ILE A 491 -3.96 4.01 3.12
CA ILE A 491 -4.89 3.13 3.82
C ILE A 491 -6.29 3.67 3.59
N ASN A 492 -7.15 2.89 2.93
CA ASN A 492 -8.49 3.30 2.51
C ASN A 492 -8.51 4.66 1.77
N GLY A 493 -7.52 4.89 0.90
CA GLY A 493 -7.38 6.12 0.12
C GLY A 493 -6.88 7.35 0.91
N LYS A 494 -6.48 7.18 2.17
CA LYS A 494 -5.85 8.25 2.99
C LYS A 494 -4.43 7.84 3.37
N HIS A 495 -3.49 8.78 3.31
CA HIS A 495 -2.11 8.51 3.70
C HIS A 495 -1.97 8.54 5.22
N ALA A 496 -1.20 7.59 5.76
CA ALA A 496 -0.96 7.45 7.18
C ALA A 496 0.52 7.14 7.46
N TYR A 497 0.93 7.41 8.71
CA TYR A 497 2.20 6.94 9.25
C TYR A 497 1.99 5.57 9.89
N ILE A 498 2.83 4.62 9.50
CA ILE A 498 2.72 3.21 9.85
C ILE A 498 3.97 2.81 10.62
N PRO A 499 3.87 2.26 11.83
CA PRO A 499 5.03 1.74 12.56
C PRO A 499 5.78 0.66 11.77
N PHE A 500 7.12 0.65 11.83
CA PHE A 500 7.92 -0.32 11.07
C PHE A 500 7.61 -1.79 11.36
N HIS A 501 7.26 -2.14 12.60
CA HIS A 501 6.97 -3.52 12.97
C HIS A 501 5.81 -4.10 12.16
N LEU A 502 4.74 -3.32 11.90
CA LEU A 502 3.60 -3.78 11.11
C LEU A 502 3.94 -3.99 9.63
N ILE A 503 4.93 -3.27 9.09
CA ILE A 503 5.43 -3.48 7.73
C ILE A 503 6.26 -4.77 7.64
N ASN A 504 6.90 -5.17 8.73
CA ASN A 504 7.83 -6.30 8.79
C ASN A 504 7.20 -7.60 9.31
N GLU A 505 5.93 -7.58 9.73
CA GLU A 505 5.26 -8.70 10.41
C GLU A 505 4.80 -9.81 9.47
N ASP A 506 4.18 -9.45 8.34
CA ASP A 506 3.58 -10.41 7.41
C ASP A 506 3.55 -9.84 5.99
N GLU A 507 3.27 -10.70 5.02
CA GLU A 507 3.10 -10.33 3.62
C GLU A 507 1.62 -10.37 3.24
N LYS A 508 1.14 -9.31 2.58
CA LYS A 508 -0.20 -9.28 1.99
C LYS A 508 -0.26 -10.32 0.86
N LYS A 509 -1.29 -11.17 0.88
CA LYS A 509 -1.51 -12.24 -0.11
C LYS A 509 -2.89 -12.16 -0.74
N VAL A 510 -3.03 -12.73 -1.93
CA VAL A 510 -4.32 -12.90 -2.60
C VAL A 510 -5.18 -13.86 -1.78
N VAL A 511 -6.35 -13.37 -1.33
CA VAL A 511 -7.33 -14.20 -0.64
C VAL A 511 -8.16 -14.95 -1.67
N ILE A 512 -7.83 -16.22 -1.92
CA ILE A 512 -8.50 -17.06 -2.94
C ILE A 512 -9.97 -17.38 -2.64
N THR A 513 -10.43 -17.08 -1.42
CA THR A 513 -11.85 -17.20 -1.03
C THR A 513 -12.64 -15.90 -1.18
N ASP A 514 -11.98 -14.80 -1.54
CA ASP A 514 -12.64 -13.49 -1.71
C ASP A 514 -13.20 -13.28 -3.12
N ARG A 515 -14.11 -12.31 -3.22
CA ARG A 515 -14.82 -11.91 -4.44
C ARG A 515 -13.89 -11.50 -5.57
N MET A 516 -12.70 -10.99 -5.29
CA MET A 516 -11.72 -10.64 -6.33
C MET A 516 -11.22 -11.88 -7.08
N TRP A 517 -10.85 -12.94 -6.37
CA TRP A 517 -10.44 -14.19 -7.01
C TRP A 517 -11.61 -14.86 -7.73
N ALA A 518 -12.80 -14.86 -7.13
CA ALA A 518 -14.01 -15.40 -7.77
C ALA A 518 -14.34 -14.68 -9.09
N ARG A 519 -14.12 -13.35 -9.17
CA ARG A 519 -14.27 -12.59 -10.42
C ARG A 519 -13.27 -13.03 -11.48
N LEU A 520 -12.02 -13.30 -11.09
CA LEU A 520 -11.00 -13.81 -12.00
C LEU A 520 -11.41 -15.18 -12.57
N LEU A 521 -11.78 -16.12 -11.70
CA LEU A 521 -12.21 -17.46 -12.15
C LEU A 521 -13.42 -17.38 -13.09
N SER A 522 -14.36 -16.46 -12.79
CA SER A 522 -15.53 -16.24 -13.65
C SER A 522 -15.18 -15.57 -14.98
N SER A 523 -14.15 -14.72 -15.03
CA SER A 523 -13.73 -14.08 -16.29
C SER A 523 -12.96 -15.02 -17.20
N THR A 524 -12.13 -15.90 -16.64
CA THR A 524 -11.32 -16.85 -17.44
C THR A 524 -12.06 -18.16 -17.71
N ASN A 525 -13.15 -18.44 -17.00
CA ASN A 525 -13.80 -19.75 -16.93
C ASN A 525 -12.86 -20.89 -16.50
N GLN A 526 -11.75 -20.56 -15.84
CA GLN A 526 -10.85 -21.58 -15.30
C GLN A 526 -11.47 -22.23 -14.05
N PRO A 527 -11.33 -23.55 -13.88
CA PRO A 527 -11.75 -24.22 -12.66
C PRO A 527 -10.82 -23.84 -11.49
N SER A 528 -11.26 -24.15 -10.27
CA SER A 528 -10.31 -24.28 -9.18
C SER A 528 -9.55 -25.60 -9.35
N PHE A 529 -8.22 -25.53 -9.39
CA PHE A 529 -7.35 -26.71 -9.44
C PHE A 529 -7.07 -27.31 -8.05
N LEU A 530 -7.84 -26.90 -7.03
CA LEU A 530 -7.77 -27.49 -5.71
C LEU A 530 -8.34 -28.90 -5.75
N ASN A 531 -7.60 -29.86 -5.20
CA ASN A 531 -8.13 -31.20 -5.01
C ASN A 531 -9.30 -31.14 -4.00
N PRO A 532 -10.43 -31.85 -4.20
CA PRO A 532 -11.51 -31.94 -3.21
C PRO A 532 -11.04 -32.22 -1.77
N ILE A 533 -9.95 -32.99 -1.62
CA ILE A 533 -9.33 -33.31 -0.32
C ILE A 533 -8.74 -32.06 0.36
N ASP A 534 -8.14 -31.15 -0.41
CA ASP A 534 -7.53 -29.92 0.10
C ASP A 534 -8.60 -28.89 0.53
N ILE A 535 -9.76 -28.91 -0.13
CA ILE A 535 -10.91 -28.06 0.20
C ILE A 535 -11.50 -28.45 1.57
N THR A 536 -11.59 -29.76 1.85
CA THR A 536 -12.08 -30.27 3.14
C THR A 536 -11.12 -30.01 4.30
N ASN A 537 -9.81 -29.96 4.05
CA ASN A 537 -8.81 -29.72 5.10
C ASN A 537 -8.65 -28.23 5.45
N LYS A 538 -8.88 -27.30 4.51
CA LYS A 538 -8.78 -25.84 4.74
C LYS A 538 -10.05 -25.20 5.32
N THR A 539 -11.20 -25.89 5.32
CA THR A 539 -12.49 -25.35 5.81
C THR A 539 -12.70 -25.49 7.32
N ALA A 540 -11.74 -26.06 8.06
CA ALA A 540 -11.72 -25.93 9.52
C ALA A 540 -11.39 -24.48 9.89
N PRO A 541 -12.26 -23.74 10.60
CA PRO A 541 -11.96 -22.37 10.98
C PRO A 541 -10.73 -22.39 11.89
N THR A 542 -9.65 -21.75 11.45
CA THR A 542 -8.53 -21.37 12.30
C THR A 542 -9.07 -20.47 13.41
N GLN A 543 -9.34 -21.06 14.58
CA GLN A 543 -9.48 -20.29 15.79
C GLN A 543 -8.18 -19.52 15.96
N HIS A 544 -8.25 -18.19 15.93
CA HIS A 544 -7.16 -17.34 16.42
C HIS A 544 -6.82 -17.82 17.84
N HIS A 545 -5.69 -18.52 17.98
CA HIS A 545 -5.11 -18.80 19.28
C HIS A 545 -4.67 -17.46 19.86
N THR A 546 -5.55 -16.82 20.64
CA THR A 546 -5.14 -15.90 21.68
C THR A 546 -4.16 -16.63 22.57
N SER A 547 -2.93 -16.13 22.65
CA SER A 547 -1.88 -16.60 23.56
C SER A 547 -2.36 -16.46 25.02
N LYS A 548 -3.05 -17.48 25.52
CA LYS A 548 -3.22 -17.64 26.97
C LYS A 548 -1.92 -18.17 27.54
N GLY A 549 -1.37 -17.43 28.50
CA GLY A 549 -0.12 -17.71 29.16
C GLY A 549 -0.02 -19.14 29.67
N LYS A 550 1.18 -19.70 29.54
CA LYS A 550 1.58 -20.93 30.22
C LYS A 550 1.47 -20.70 31.74
N ALA A 551 0.37 -21.15 32.32
CA ALA A 551 0.34 -21.51 33.73
C ALA A 551 1.11 -22.84 33.86
N LEU A 552 2.28 -22.76 34.50
CA LEU A 552 2.94 -23.92 35.09
C LEU A 552 2.00 -24.53 36.13
N SER A 553 1.77 -25.85 36.06
CA SER A 553 1.32 -26.62 37.21
C SER A 553 2.17 -27.89 37.37
N PRO A 554 2.45 -28.30 38.60
CA PRO A 554 3.53 -29.22 38.93
C PRO A 554 3.07 -30.67 38.89
N HIS A 555 3.94 -31.57 38.45
CA HIS A 555 4.25 -32.85 39.10
C HIS A 555 5.40 -33.55 38.36
#